data_AF-K2EDG0-F1
#
_entry.id   AF-K2EDG0-F1
#
_cell.length_a   1.000
_cell.length_b   1.000
_cell.length_c   1.000
_cell.angle_alpha   90.00
_cell.angle_beta   90.00
_cell.angle_gamma   90.00
#
_symmetry.space_group_name_H-M   'P 1'
#
loop_
_entity.id
_entity.type
_entity.pdbx_description
1 polymer ?
#
loop_
_entity_poly.entity_id
_entity_poly.type
_entity_poly.pdbx_seq_one_letter_code
_entity_poly.pdbx_strand_id
1 'polypeptide(L)' 'MRYLFVCPVPGCGHEVKAQANSDEDAIKKIMMAGADHAKKVHPDMKVDEKQMLEMVKTQMKKS' A
#
# COMPACT_ATOMS: atom_id res chain seq x y z
N MET A 1 3.27 16.29 -0.20
CA MET A 1 2.98 15.63 1.10
C MET A 1 3.65 14.26 1.12
N ARG A 2 4.09 13.76 2.28
CA ARG A 2 4.65 12.41 2.39
C ARG A 2 3.62 11.49 3.02
N TYR A 3 3.55 10.28 2.49
CA TYR A 3 2.65 9.24 2.98
C TYR A 3 3.47 7.98 3.23
N LEU A 4 3.16 7.31 4.33
CA LEU A 4 3.74 6.05 4.72
C LEU A 4 2.62 5.01 4.78
N PHE A 5 2.86 3.88 4.14
CA PHE A 5 2.02 2.69 4.26
C PHE A 5 2.89 1.51 4.65
N VAL A 6 2.45 0.74 5.64
CA VAL A 6 3.13 -0.47 6.08
C VAL A 6 2.26 -1.65 5.70
N CYS A 7 2.87 -2.64 5.05
CA CYS A 7 2.19 -3.86 4.65
C CYS A 7 1.59 -4.55 5.90
N PRO A 8 0.27 -4.80 5.92
CA PRO A 8 -0.41 -5.36 7.09
C PRO A 8 -0.19 -6.88 7.24
N VAL A 9 0.48 -7.53 6.27
CA VAL A 9 0.76 -8.96 6.33
C VAL A 9 1.68 -9.26 7.52
N PRO A 10 1.27 -10.15 8.44
CA PRO A 10 2.09 -10.51 9.59
C PRO A 10 3.47 -10.99 9.17
N GLY A 11 4.51 -10.40 9.75
CA GLY A 11 5.91 -10.75 9.47
C GLY A 11 6.48 -10.20 8.16
N CYS A 12 5.70 -9.47 7.34
CA CYS A 12 6.22 -8.85 6.12
C CYS A 12 6.98 -7.55 6.43
N GLY A 13 6.34 -6.61 7.15
CA GLY A 13 6.97 -5.35 7.55
C GLY A 13 7.39 -4.42 6.41
N HIS A 14 6.95 -4.68 5.17
CA HIS A 14 7.31 -3.86 4.01
C HIS A 14 6.71 -2.46 4.11
N GLU A 15 7.55 -1.43 3.97
CA GLU A 15 7.12 -0.03 4.03
C GLU A 15 7.15 0.61 2.64
N VAL A 16 6.06 1.27 2.28
CA VAL A 16 5.93 2.08 1.07
C VAL A 16 5.87 3.55 1.46
N LYS A 17 6.86 4.33 1.01
CA LYS A 17 6.90 5.78 1.18
C LYS A 17 6.52 6.44 -0.14
N ALA A 18 5.38 7.13 -0.18
CA ALA A 18 4.88 7.82 -1.35
C ALA A 18 4.92 9.34 -1.15
N GLN A 19 5.61 10.05 -2.04
CA GLN A 19 5.49 11.51 -2.12
C GLN A 19 4.38 11.84 -3.12
N ALA A 20 3.36 12.56 -2.64
CA ALA A 20 2.15 12.82 -3.39
C ALA A 20 1.58 14.22 -3.13
N ASN A 21 0.81 14.71 -4.10
CA ASN A 21 0.20 16.04 -4.05
C ASN A 21 -1.23 16.02 -3.46
N SER A 22 -1.83 14.83 -3.33
CA SER A 22 -3.14 14.61 -2.71
C SER A 22 -3.21 13.19 -2.13
N ASP A 23 -4.22 12.92 -1.31
CA ASP A 23 -4.46 11.59 -0.75
C ASP A 23 -4.75 10.56 -1.87
N GLU A 24 -5.48 10.96 -2.92
CA GLU A 24 -5.76 10.09 -4.07
C GLU A 24 -4.50 9.71 -4.87
N ASP A 25 -3.59 10.66 -5.07
CA ASP A 25 -2.29 10.41 -5.71
C ASP A 25 -1.43 9.48 -4.85
N ALA A 26 -1.45 9.65 -3.52
CA ALA A 26 -0.77 8.78 -2.59
C ALA A 26 -1.30 7.35 -2.64
N ILE A 27 -2.62 7.19 -2.60
CA ILE A 27 -3.30 5.90 -2.67
C ILE A 27 -2.90 5.15 -3.94
N LYS A 28 -2.94 5.79 -5.11
CA LYS A 28 -2.55 5.16 -6.38
C LYS A 28 -1.12 4.65 -6.35
N LYS A 29 -0.18 5.48 -5.87
CA LYS A 29 1.24 5.11 -5.75
C LYS A 29 1.45 3.94 -4.79
N ILE A 30 0.78 3.97 -3.64
CA ILE A 30 0.87 2.91 -2.63
C ILE A 30 0.25 1.61 -3.15
N MET A 31 -0.90 1.66 -3.82
CA MET A 31 -1.53 0.49 -4.42
C MET A 31 -0.66 -0.15 -5.50
N MET A 32 -0.03 0.65 -6.37
CA MET A 32 0.89 0.13 -7.38
C MET A 32 2.10 -0.58 -6.76
N ALA A 33 2.72 0.04 -5.75
CA ALA A 33 3.84 -0.55 -5.04
C ALA A 33 3.42 -1.81 -4.25
N GLY A 34 2.27 -1.77 -3.59
CA GLY A 34 1.70 -2.90 -2.85
C GLY A 34 1.34 -4.07 -3.77
N ALA A 35 0.80 -3.82 -4.95
CA ALA A 35 0.46 -4.85 -5.93
C ALA A 35 1.71 -5.51 -6.53
N ASP A 36 2.75 -4.73 -6.84
CA ASP A 36 4.04 -5.28 -7.29
C ASP A 36 4.71 -6.12 -6.19
N HIS A 37 4.72 -5.61 -4.96
CA HIS A 37 5.22 -6.33 -3.79
C HIS A 37 4.45 -7.64 -3.57
N ALA A 38 3.12 -7.61 -3.58
CA ALA A 38 2.29 -8.80 -3.41
C ALA A 38 2.60 -9.86 -4.46
N LYS A 39 2.70 -9.48 -5.75
CA LYS A 39 3.04 -10.43 -6.83
C LYS A 39 4.42 -11.08 -6.65
N LYS A 40 5.40 -10.35 -6.10
CA LYS A 40 6.79 -10.81 -5.95
C LYS A 40 7.03 -11.60 -4.67
N VAL A 41 6.43 -11.17 -3.56
CA VAL A 41 6.73 -11.67 -2.21
C VAL A 41 5.61 -12.56 -1.67
N HIS A 42 4.38 -12.37 -2.15
CA HIS A 42 3.20 -13.11 -1.71
C HIS A 42 2.40 -13.64 -2.91
N PRO A 43 2.97 -14.50 -3.77
CA PRO A 43 2.33 -14.93 -5.02
C PRO A 43 0.99 -15.66 -4.81
N ASP A 44 0.80 -16.33 -3.67
CA ASP A 44 -0.46 -16.99 -3.28
C ASP A 44 -1.48 -16.05 -2.63
N MET A 45 -1.12 -14.79 -2.36
CA MET A 45 -2.02 -13.83 -1.74
C MET A 45 -3.00 -13.28 -2.79
N LYS A 46 -4.25 -13.75 -2.72
CA LYS A 46 -5.36 -13.16 -3.48
C LYS A 46 -5.73 -11.82 -2.87
N VAL A 47 -5.16 -10.75 -3.41
CA VAL A 47 -5.54 -9.39 -3.03
C VAL A 47 -6.58 -8.89 -4.02
N ASP A 48 -7.81 -8.68 -3.54
CA ASP A 48 -8.82 -7.95 -4.30
C ASP A 48 -8.50 -6.44 -4.30
N GLU A 49 -8.70 -5.76 -5.42
CA GLU A 49 -8.37 -4.34 -5.57
C GLU A 49 -9.12 -3.45 -4.57
N LYS A 50 -10.40 -3.76 -4.27
CA LYS A 50 -11.19 -2.99 -3.31
C LYS A 50 -10.68 -3.18 -1.89
N GLN A 51 -10.33 -4.43 -1.52
CA GLN A 51 -9.72 -4.70 -0.23
C GLN A 51 -8.38 -3.98 -0.09
N MET A 52 -7.56 -3.97 -1.13
CA MET A 52 -6.29 -3.22 -1.14
C MET A 52 -6.52 -1.72 -0.96
N LEU A 53 -7.50 -1.17 -1.67
CA LEU A 53 -7.87 0.24 -1.56
C LEU A 53 -8.32 0.61 -0.14
N GLU A 54 -9.18 -0.18 0.48
CA GLU A 54 -9.62 0.05 1.87
C GLU A 54 -8.47 -0.07 2.85
N MET A 55 -7.62 -1.10 2.71
CA MET A 55 -6.43 -1.25 3.55
C MET A 55 -5.50 -0.04 3.45
N VAL A 56 -5.23 0.44 2.23
CA VAL A 56 -4.38 1.62 2.02
C VAL A 56 -5.02 2.85 2.66
N LYS A 57 -6.32 3.09 2.45
CA LYS A 57 -7.02 4.23 3.07
C LYS A 57 -6.99 4.21 4.59
N THR A 58 -7.14 3.04 5.22
CA THR A 58 -7.16 2.91 6.68
C THR A 58 -5.77 2.97 7.31
N GLN A 59 -4.75 2.42 6.64
CA GLN A 59 -3.40 2.27 7.21
C GLN A 59 -2.43 3.38 6.79
N MET A 60 -2.71 4.10 5.69
CA MET A 60 -1.85 5.17 5.20
C MET A 60 -1.77 6.30 6.24
N LYS A 61 -0.55 6.61 6.65
CA LYS A 61 -0.26 7.74 7.54
C LYS A 61 0.33 8.88 6.74
N LYS A 62 -0.22 10.07 6.94
CA LYS A 62 0.32 11.33 6.42
C LYS A 62 1.43 11.81 7.36
N SER A 63 2.56 12.21 6.79
CA SER A 63 3.74 12.71 7.51
C SER A 63 4.32 13.95 6.84
#